data_AF-A0A960T4U8-F1
#
_entry.id   AF-A0A960T4U8-F1
#
_cell.length_a   1.000
_cell.length_b   1.000
_cell.length_c   1.000
_cell.angle_alpha   90.00
_cell.angle_beta   90.00
_cell.angle_gamma   90.00
#
_symmetry.space_group_name_H-M   'P 1'
#
loop_
_entity.id
_entity.type
_entity.pdbx_description
1 polymer ?
#
loop_
_entity_poly.entity_id
_entity_poly.type
_entity_poly.pdbx_seq_one_letter_code
_entity_poly.pdbx_strand_id
1 'polypeptide(L)'
;MLRMLDVLYGAIWGGPLLIFLLALGLYLTVMLRGIQFRYLFYSLRLAFFPQKGEAEGKGDISHFQSLMTALAATIGIGNIAGVATAMTVGGLG
;
A
#
# COMPACT_ATOMS: atom_id res chain seq x y z
N MET A 1 14.11 30.65 13.77
CA MET A 1 14.11 29.23 14.16
C MET A 1 12.95 28.47 13.49
N LEU A 2 11.69 28.83 13.74
CA LEU A 2 10.52 28.16 13.13
C LEU A 2 10.55 28.14 11.58
N ARG A 3 10.83 29.28 10.93
CA ARG A 3 10.96 29.34 9.46
C ARG A 3 12.00 28.37 8.85
N MET A 4 13.07 28.07 9.59
CA MET A 4 14.12 27.17 9.10
C MET A 4 13.67 25.71 9.19
N LEU A 5 12.88 25.38 10.22
CA LEU A 5 12.24 24.07 10.38
C LEU A 5 11.16 23.84 9.31
N ASP A 6 10.35 24.85 9.00
CA ASP A 6 9.29 24.73 7.98
C ASP A 6 9.86 24.49 6.57
N VAL A 7 10.97 25.15 6.23
CA VAL A 7 11.67 24.95 4.95
C VAL A 7 12.27 23.54 4.88
N LEU A 8 12.92 23.07 5.95
CA LEU A 8 13.45 21.71 6.01
C LEU A 8 12.33 20.66 5.95
N TYR A 9 11.22 20.92 6.64
CA TYR A 9 10.05 20.04 6.63
C TYR A 9 9.44 19.94 5.22
N GLY A 10 9.17 21.06 4.56
CA GLY A 10 8.63 21.05 3.20
C GLY A 10 9.58 20.44 2.17
N ALA A 11 10.90 20.63 2.33
CA ALA A 11 11.90 20.05 1.46
C ALA A 11 12.00 18.53 1.58
N ILE A 12 11.85 17.97 2.78
CA ILE A 12 11.98 16.54 3.02
C ILE A 12 10.64 15.82 2.91
N TRP A 13 9.58 16.34 3.52
CA TRP A 13 8.27 15.68 3.66
C TRP A 13 7.23 16.11 2.63
N GLY A 14 7.55 17.09 1.78
CA GLY A 14 6.68 17.58 0.72
C GLY A 14 6.85 16.81 -0.60
N GLY A 15 6.96 17.56 -1.70
CA GLY A 15 7.05 17.02 -3.06
C GLY A 15 8.17 15.98 -3.29
N PRO A 16 9.41 16.18 -2.79
CA PRO A 16 10.51 15.26 -3.07
C PRO A 16 10.29 13.83 -2.56
N LEU A 17 9.73 13.67 -1.36
CA LEU A 17 9.42 12.34 -0.82
C LEU A 17 8.35 11.61 -1.64
N LEU A 18 7.31 12.33 -2.06
CA LEU A 18 6.24 11.76 -2.90
C LEU A 18 6.80 11.30 -4.25
N ILE A 19 7.63 12.13 -4.90
CA ILE A 19 8.29 11.78 -6.16
C ILE A 19 9.19 10.56 -5.98
N PHE A 20 9.98 10.52 -4.90
CA PHE A 20 10.86 9.38 -4.61
C PHE A 20 10.08 8.09 -4.38
N LEU A 21 8.97 8.16 -3.63
CA LEU A 21 8.13 6.99 -3.34
C LEU A 21 7.47 6.44 -4.61
N LEU A 22 6.95 7.34 -5.47
CA LEU A 22 6.39 6.95 -6.76
C LEU A 22 7.45 6.38 -7.71
N ALA A 23 8.62 7.02 -7.80
CA ALA A 23 9.71 6.56 -8.65
C ALA A 23 10.22 5.18 -8.20
N LEU A 24 10.39 4.96 -6.90
CA LEU A 24 10.80 3.68 -6.35
C LEU A 24 9.74 2.61 -6.60
N GLY A 25 8.45 2.93 -6.40
CA GLY A 25 7.35 2.02 -6.71
C GLY A 25 7.34 1.59 -8.17
N LEU A 26 7.44 2.56 -9.09
CA LEU A 26 7.48 2.29 -10.53
C LEU A 26 8.72 1.49 -10.93
N TYR A 27 9.89 1.85 -10.38
CA TYR A 27 11.15 1.14 -10.60
C TYR A 27 11.03 -0.34 -10.20
N LEU A 28 10.49 -0.62 -9.01
CA LEU A 28 10.26 -1.98 -8.54
C LEU A 28 9.22 -2.69 -9.43
N THR A 29 8.14 -2.03 -9.82
CA THR A 29 7.14 -2.63 -10.72
C THR A 29 7.74 -3.04 -12.06
N VAL A 30 8.61 -2.21 -12.67
CA VAL A 30 9.30 -2.55 -13.93
C VAL A 30 10.32 -3.66 -13.73
N MET A 31 11.13 -3.59 -12.67
CA MET A 31 12.15 -4.61 -12.36
C MET A 31 11.51 -5.99 -12.11
N LEU A 32 10.38 -6.02 -11.39
CA LEU A 32 9.62 -7.25 -11.13
C LEU A 32 8.69 -7.64 -12.30
N ARG A 33 8.79 -6.97 -13.45
CA ARG A 33 7.99 -7.24 -14.67
C ARG A 33 6.48 -7.26 -14.40
N GLY A 34 5.99 -6.35 -13.55
CA GLY A 34 4.57 -6.23 -13.24
C GLY A 34 4.01 -7.43 -12.47
N ILE A 35 4.81 -8.06 -11.60
CA ILE A 35 4.41 -9.23 -10.81
C ILE A 35 3.07 -9.04 -10.08
N GLN A 36 2.81 -7.80 -9.62
CA GLN A 36 1.58 -7.40 -8.96
C GLN A 36 0.37 -7.79 -9.81
N PHE A 37 0.34 -7.42 -11.09
CA PHE A 37 -0.80 -7.71 -11.99
C PHE A 37 -0.89 -9.19 -12.36
N ARG A 38 0.26 -9.87 -12.54
CA ARG A 38 0.29 -11.28 -12.94
C ARG A 38 -0.16 -12.22 -11.83
N TYR A 39 0.27 -11.98 -10.60
CA TYR A 39 0.06 -12.88 -9.47
C TYR A 39 -1.10 -12.48 -8.56
N LEU A 40 -1.65 -11.26 -8.67
CA LEU A 40 -2.77 -10.81 -7.84
C LEU A 40 -3.94 -11.79 -7.85
N PHE A 41 -4.41 -12.22 -9.02
CA PHE A 41 -5.53 -13.16 -9.10
C PHE A 41 -5.20 -14.53 -8.52
N TYR A 42 -3.97 -15.01 -8.72
CA TYR A 42 -3.50 -16.28 -8.17
C TYR A 42 -3.41 -16.21 -6.64
N SER A 43 -2.82 -15.14 -6.10
CA SER A 43 -2.68 -14.95 -4.65
C SER A 43 -4.02 -14.71 -3.96
N LEU A 44 -4.96 -13.97 -4.59
CA LEU A 44 -6.31 -13.82 -4.06
C LEU A 44 -7.04 -15.16 -4.03
N ARG A 45 -6.94 -15.97 -5.11
CA ARG A 45 -7.53 -17.31 -5.12
C ARG A 45 -6.95 -18.18 -4.01
N LEU A 46 -5.65 -18.13 -3.78
CA LEU A 46 -5.00 -18.90 -2.71
C LEU A 46 -5.43 -18.42 -1.31
N ALA A 47 -5.58 -17.12 -1.11
CA ALA A 47 -6.01 -16.54 0.16
C ALA A 47 -7.49 -16.85 0.49
N PHE A 48 -8.38 -16.86 -0.50
CA PHE A 48 -9.82 -17.13 -0.30
C PHE A 48 -10.21 -18.60 -0.43
N PHE A 49 -9.47 -19.38 -1.21
CA PHE A 49 -9.70 -20.82 -1.42
C PHE A 49 -8.44 -21.61 -1.01
N PRO A 50 -8.23 -21.82 0.29
CA PRO A 50 -7.13 -22.65 0.76
C PRO A 50 -7.26 -24.06 0.16
N GLN A 51 -6.20 -24.55 -0.50
CA GLN A 51 -6.18 -25.92 -1.00
C GLN A 51 -6.24 -26.87 0.19
N LYS A 52 -7.21 -27.79 0.18
CA LYS A 52 -7.34 -28.86 1.18
C LYS A 52 -6.11 -29.77 1.04
N GLY A 53 -5.10 -29.58 1.89
CA GLY A 53 -3.93 -30.46 1.96
C GLY A 53 -2.59 -29.79 2.22
N GLU A 54 -2.47 -28.46 2.04
CA GLU A 54 -1.26 -27.73 2.46
C GLU A 54 -1.36 -27.42 3.96
N ALA A 55 -0.96 -28.43 4.73
CA ALA A 55 -0.79 -28.38 6.16
C ALA A 55 0.13 -27.21 6.57
N GLU A 56 -0.31 -26.45 7.58
CA GLU A 56 0.49 -26.09 8.75
C GLU A 56 1.93 -25.62 8.47
N GLY A 57 2.11 -24.64 7.58
CA GLY A 57 3.37 -23.90 7.50
C GLY A 57 3.53 -22.99 8.72
N LYS A 58 4.31 -23.43 9.73
CA LYS A 58 4.89 -22.65 10.87
C LYS A 58 4.35 -21.21 11.06
N GLY A 59 3.07 -21.07 11.39
CA GLY A 59 2.45 -19.76 11.59
C GLY A 59 1.23 -19.90 12.47
N ASP A 60 1.18 -19.09 13.54
CA ASP A 60 0.10 -19.14 14.53
C ASP A 60 -1.26 -18.67 13.99
N ILE A 61 -1.28 -18.12 12.76
CA ILE A 61 -2.48 -17.58 12.10
C ILE A 61 -2.56 -18.03 10.64
N SER A 62 -3.77 -18.23 10.15
CA SER A 62 -4.03 -18.58 8.75
C SER A 62 -3.57 -17.47 7.79
N HIS A 63 -3.18 -17.84 6.56
CA HIS A 63 -2.88 -16.88 5.48
C HIS A 63 -4.02 -15.86 5.28
N PHE A 64 -5.28 -16.31 5.40
CA PHE A 64 -6.44 -15.44 5.32
C PHE A 64 -6.51 -14.47 6.52
N GLN A 65 -6.25 -14.95 7.73
CA GLN A 65 -6.24 -14.10 8.94
C GLN A 65 -5.14 -13.03 8.87
N SER A 66 -3.94 -13.40 8.42
CA SER A 66 -2.83 -12.47 8.20
C SER A 66 -3.20 -11.36 7.21
N LEU A 67 -3.86 -11.72 6.10
CA LEU A 67 -4.36 -10.78 5.11
C LEU A 67 -5.40 -9.83 5.72
N MET A 68 -6.37 -10.36 6.47
CA MET A 68 -7.41 -9.56 7.11
C MET A 68 -6.85 -8.59 8.15
N THR A 69 -5.83 -8.99 8.93
CA THR A 69 -5.14 -8.10 9.87
C THR A 69 -4.43 -6.95 9.14
N ALA A 70 -3.72 -7.23 8.05
CA ALA A 70 -3.05 -6.20 7.26
C ALA A 70 -4.05 -5.25 6.58
N LEU A 71 -5.17 -5.77 6.07
CA LEU A 71 -6.26 -4.96 5.51
C LEU A 71 -6.92 -4.08 6.57
N ALA A 72 -7.19 -4.62 7.76
CA ALA A 72 -7.73 -3.83 8.86
C ALA A 72 -6.80 -2.69 9.29
N ALA A 73 -5.47 -2.91 9.24
CA ALA A 73 -4.49 -1.87 9.55
C ALA A 73 -4.41 -0.76 8.48
N THR A 74 -4.79 -1.06 7.24
CA THR A 74 -4.66 -0.13 6.10
C THR A 74 -5.97 0.53 5.68
N ILE A 75 -7.12 -0.10 5.96
CA ILE A 75 -8.45 0.45 5.70
C ILE A 75 -8.92 1.23 6.93
N GLY A 76 -9.04 2.55 6.80
CA GLY A 76 -9.52 3.39 7.88
C GLY A 76 -10.19 4.68 7.40
N ILE A 77 -10.62 5.52 8.35
CA ILE A 77 -11.26 6.82 8.11
C ILE A 77 -10.39 7.70 7.20
N GLY A 78 -9.07 7.60 7.34
CA GLY A 78 -8.10 8.31 6.51
C GLY A 78 -8.25 8.05 5.01
N ASN A 79 -8.63 6.84 4.58
CA ASN A 79 -8.85 6.55 3.17
C ASN A 79 -10.13 7.21 2.66
N ILE A 80 -11.19 7.25 3.47
CA ILE A 80 -12.47 7.86 3.08
C ILE A 80 -12.35 9.39 3.05
N ALA A 81 -11.91 9.98 4.16
CA ALA A 81 -11.75 11.42 4.30
C ALA A 81 -10.61 11.96 3.40
N GLY A 82 -9.55 11.17 3.23
CA GLY A 82 -8.42 11.50 2.36
C GLY A 82 -8.82 11.55 0.90
N VAL A 83 -9.56 10.54 0.40
CA VAL A 83 -10.09 10.55 -0.97
C VAL A 83 -11.06 11.71 -1.17
N ALA A 84 -11.99 11.94 -0.22
CA ALA A 84 -12.91 13.08 -0.30
C ALA A 84 -12.15 14.43 -0.38
N THR A 85 -11.11 14.61 0.44
CA THR A 85 -10.28 15.83 0.45
C THR A 85 -9.46 15.96 -0.82
N ALA A 86 -8.91 14.86 -1.33
CA ALA A 86 -8.16 14.85 -2.58
C ALA A 86 -9.05 15.26 -3.76
N MET A 87 -10.30 14.78 -3.80
CA MET A 87 -11.26 15.17 -4.83
C MET A 87 -11.69 16.64 -4.73
N THR A 88 -11.92 17.15 -3.52
CA THR A 88 -12.36 18.55 -3.35
C THR A 88 -11.24 19.55 -3.61
N VAL A 89 -10.00 19.23 -3.24
CA VAL A 89 -8.84 20.12 -3.40
C VAL A 89 -8.17 19.95 -4.77
N GLY A 90 -8.10 18.71 -5.29
CA GLY A 90 -7.40 18.36 -6.52
C GLY A 90 -8.29 18.27 -7.77
N GLY A 91 -9.62 18.22 -7.61
CA GLY A 91 -10.56 17.98 -8.71
C GLY A 91 -10.80 16.49 -8.98
N LEU A 92 -11.66 16.18 -9.96
CA LEU A 92 -12.15 14.82 -10.28
C LEU A 92 -11.15 13.95 -11.08
N GLY A 93 -9.87 14.31 -11.08
CA GLY A 93 -8.82 13.66 -11.86
C GLY A 93 -8.60 12.19 -11.51
#